data_AF-A0AAU9W849-F1
#
_entry.id   AF-A0AAU9W849-F1
#
_cell.length_a   1.000
_cell.length_b   1.000
_cell.length_c   1.000
_cell.angle_alpha   90.00
_cell.angle_beta   90.00
_cell.angle_gamma   90.00
#
_symmetry.space_group_name_H-M   'P 1'
#
loop_
_entity.id
_entity.type
_entity.pdbx_description
1 polymer ?
#
loop_
_entity_poly.entity_id
_entity_poly.type
_entity_poly.pdbx_seq_one_letter_code
_entity_poly.pdbx_strand_id
1 'polypeptide(L)'
;MPLKTIKLHVNDAPWVSAEFKAPIKSRQKAYAHGDTKRFRHLRNITNRERKLCRGKFYATKVANLKTTKPSQWWNEVKMIAGMALATGGEVICSYLHPDGIALPSNLDTANMINTALLEPMHDYSPLACFPPF
;
A
#
# COMPACT_ATOMS: atom_id res chain seq x y z
N MET A 1 -20.84 -32.80 -4.55
CA MET A 1 -20.22 -31.58 -5.13
C MET A 1 -18.71 -31.72 -5.07
N PRO A 2 -17.95 -31.37 -6.12
CA PRO A 2 -16.50 -31.51 -6.10
C PRO A 2 -15.84 -30.38 -5.30
N LEU A 3 -15.02 -30.73 -4.31
CA LEU A 3 -14.23 -29.79 -3.50
C LEU A 3 -13.00 -29.33 -4.30
N LYS A 4 -12.81 -28.01 -4.42
CA LYS A 4 -11.62 -27.41 -5.03
C LYS A 4 -10.77 -26.74 -3.96
N THR A 5 -9.53 -27.19 -3.80
CA THR A 5 -8.56 -26.56 -2.89
C THR A 5 -7.84 -25.44 -3.60
N ILE A 6 -7.88 -24.23 -3.03
CA ILE A 6 -7.27 -23.03 -3.61
C ILE A 6 -6.11 -22.55 -2.71
N LYS A 7 -4.92 -22.31 -3.30
CA LYS A 7 -3.78 -21.71 -2.60
C LYS A 7 -3.80 -20.18 -2.70
N LEU A 8 -4.13 -19.50 -1.59
CA LEU A 8 -4.01 -18.05 -1.42
C LEU A 8 -2.80 -17.74 -0.53
N HIS A 9 -2.07 -16.66 -0.84
CA HIS A 9 -0.99 -16.19 0.01
C HIS A 9 -1.56 -15.28 1.11
N VAL A 10 -1.01 -15.33 2.33
CA VAL A 10 -1.55 -14.56 3.48
C VAL A 10 -1.57 -13.06 3.21
N ASN A 11 -0.57 -12.56 2.47
CA ASN A 11 -0.46 -11.14 2.11
C ASN A 11 -1.21 -10.76 0.83
N ASP A 12 -1.94 -11.69 0.19
CA ASP A 12 -2.76 -11.32 -0.96
C ASP A 12 -3.92 -10.44 -0.51
N ALA A 13 -4.24 -9.42 -1.31
CA ALA A 13 -5.43 -8.63 -1.05
C ALA A 13 -6.68 -9.53 -1.09
N PRO A 14 -7.71 -9.26 -0.27
CA PRO A 14 -8.86 -10.15 -0.12
C PRO A 14 -9.73 -10.29 -1.39
N TRP A 15 -9.54 -9.41 -2.38
CA TRP A 15 -10.19 -9.47 -3.69
C TRP A 15 -9.39 -10.28 -4.73
N VAL A 16 -8.24 -10.85 -4.37
CA VAL A 16 -7.41 -11.69 -5.26
C VAL A 16 -7.94 -13.12 -5.23
N SER A 17 -8.61 -13.54 -6.30
CA SER A 17 -9.06 -14.92 -6.47
C SER A 17 -7.99 -15.78 -7.18
N ALA A 18 -8.09 -17.11 -7.06
CA ALA A 18 -7.24 -18.01 -7.84
C ALA A 18 -7.46 -17.88 -9.35
N GLU A 19 -8.69 -17.58 -9.77
CA GLU A 19 -9.01 -17.29 -11.18
C GLU A 19 -8.25 -16.06 -11.66
N PHE A 20 -8.21 -14.99 -10.86
CA PHE A 20 -7.45 -13.78 -11.16
C PHE A 20 -5.93 -14.03 -11.22
N LYS A 21 -5.40 -15.01 -10.46
CA LYS A 21 -3.99 -15.39 -10.54
C LYS A 21 -3.61 -16.08 -11.87
N ALA A 22 -4.55 -16.68 -12.59
CA ALA A 22 -4.28 -17.36 -13.85
C ALA A 22 -3.72 -16.41 -14.95
N PRO A 23 -4.38 -15.28 -15.29
CA PRO A 23 -3.83 -14.33 -16.26
C PRO A 23 -2.52 -13.68 -15.79
N ILE A 24 -2.31 -13.49 -14.48
CA ILE A 24 -1.03 -13.00 -13.94
C ILE A 24 0.11 -13.95 -14.28
N LYS A 25 -0.07 -15.26 -14.04
CA LYS A 25 0.92 -16.29 -14.35
C LYS A 25 1.20 -16.35 -15.86
N SER A 26 0.15 -16.32 -16.68
CA SER A 26 0.30 -16.32 -18.15
C SER A 26 1.06 -15.09 -18.64
N ARG A 27 0.79 -13.91 -18.07
CA ARG A 27 1.52 -12.66 -18.38
C ARG A 27 3.00 -12.78 -18.03
N GLN A 28 3.31 -13.31 -16.84
CA GLN A 28 4.70 -13.52 -16.40
C GLN A 28 5.46 -14.48 -17.32
N LYS A 29 4.81 -15.57 -17.74
CA LYS A 29 5.39 -16.49 -18.74
C LYS A 29 5.67 -15.79 -20.07
N ALA A 30 4.71 -15.03 -20.60
CA ALA A 30 4.91 -14.30 -21.85
C ALA A 30 6.06 -13.29 -21.78
N TYR A 31 6.22 -12.62 -20.62
CA TYR A 31 7.36 -11.74 -20.37
C TYR A 31 8.69 -12.52 -20.37
N ALA A 32 8.76 -13.64 -19.65
CA ALA A 32 9.96 -14.47 -19.59
C ALA A 32 10.39 -15.03 -20.96
N HIS A 33 9.43 -15.28 -21.85
CA HIS A 33 9.70 -15.73 -23.22
C HIS A 33 9.99 -14.59 -24.22
N GLY A 34 9.98 -13.31 -23.81
CA GLY A 34 10.19 -12.17 -24.71
C GLY A 34 9.03 -11.90 -25.68
N ASP A 35 7.87 -12.55 -25.51
CA ASP A 35 6.70 -12.35 -26.38
C ASP A 35 5.97 -11.06 -26.01
N THR A 36 6.44 -9.96 -26.60
CA THR A 36 5.98 -8.60 -26.31
C THR A 36 4.52 -8.37 -26.70
N LYS A 37 4.03 -9.01 -27.78
CA LYS A 37 2.63 -8.84 -28.24
C LYS A 37 1.68 -9.54 -27.27
N ARG A 38 1.97 -10.79 -26.92
CA ARG A 38 1.17 -11.57 -25.97
C ARG A 38 1.24 -10.98 -24.57
N PHE A 39 2.41 -10.50 -24.15
CA PHE A 39 2.55 -9.78 -22.88
C PHE A 39 1.61 -8.56 -22.80
N ARG A 40 1.60 -7.69 -23.82
CA ARG A 40 0.72 -6.51 -23.84
C ARG A 40 -0.76 -6.88 -23.76
N HIS A 41 -1.16 -7.91 -24.50
CA HIS A 41 -2.52 -8.43 -24.47
C HIS A 41 -2.90 -8.96 -23.08
N LEU A 42 -2.07 -9.84 -22.50
CA LEU A 42 -2.30 -10.41 -21.17
C LEU A 42 -2.23 -9.37 -20.05
N ARG A 43 -1.40 -8.33 -20.18
CA ARG A 43 -1.37 -7.17 -19.27
C ARG A 43 -2.72 -6.47 -19.25
N ASN A 44 -3.31 -6.25 -20.42
CA ASN A 44 -4.61 -5.56 -20.52
C ASN A 44 -5.74 -6.41 -19.94
N ILE A 45 -5.77 -7.72 -20.22
CA ILE A 45 -6.70 -8.67 -19.58
C ILE A 45 -6.54 -8.63 -18.05
N THR A 46 -5.32 -8.80 -17.56
CA THR A 46 -5.01 -8.77 -16.13
C THR A 46 -5.51 -7.46 -15.49
N ASN A 47 -5.30 -6.31 -16.13
CA ASN A 47 -5.77 -5.03 -15.60
C ASN A 47 -7.29 -4.91 -15.55
N ARG A 48 -7.99 -5.44 -16.56
CA ARG A 48 -9.47 -5.46 -16.58
C ARG A 48 -10.01 -6.35 -15.46
N GLU A 49 -9.49 -7.57 -15.35
CA GLU A 49 -9.86 -8.51 -14.27
C GLU A 49 -9.58 -7.92 -12.89
N ARG A 50 -8.42 -7.29 -12.70
CA ARG A 50 -8.09 -6.62 -11.43
C ARG A 50 -9.13 -5.58 -11.04
N LYS A 51 -9.54 -4.72 -11.98
CA LYS A 51 -10.55 -3.67 -11.73
C LYS A 51 -11.89 -4.31 -11.39
N LEU A 52 -12.28 -5.36 -12.12
CA LEU A 52 -13.52 -6.08 -11.92
C LEU A 52 -13.57 -6.79 -10.55
N CYS A 53 -12.55 -7.57 -10.20
CA CYS A 53 -12.47 -8.25 -8.91
C CYS A 53 -12.49 -7.26 -7.75
N ARG A 54 -11.67 -6.19 -7.82
CA ARG A 54 -11.64 -5.14 -6.80
C ARG A 54 -13.01 -4.47 -6.66
N GLY A 55 -13.65 -4.11 -7.77
CA GLY A 55 -14.97 -3.46 -7.77
C GLY A 55 -16.05 -4.34 -7.16
N LYS A 56 -16.16 -5.60 -7.60
CA LYS A 56 -17.13 -6.57 -7.06
C LYS A 56 -16.96 -6.79 -5.56
N PHE A 57 -15.74 -6.96 -5.10
CA PHE A 57 -15.44 -7.19 -3.69
C PHE A 57 -15.88 -6.01 -2.82
N TYR A 58 -15.45 -4.79 -3.14
CA TYR A 58 -15.78 -3.64 -2.31
C TYR A 58 -17.27 -3.26 -2.40
N ALA A 59 -17.91 -3.43 -3.57
CA ALA A 59 -19.36 -3.26 -3.67
C ALA A 59 -20.11 -4.21 -2.72
N THR A 60 -19.72 -5.49 -2.72
CA THR A 60 -20.31 -6.50 -1.82
C THR A 60 -19.99 -6.19 -0.36
N LYS A 61 -18.74 -5.80 -0.03
CA LYS A 61 -18.33 -5.44 1.33
C LYS A 61 -19.14 -4.26 1.86
N VAL A 62 -19.31 -3.20 1.06
CA VAL A 62 -20.09 -2.01 1.44
C VAL A 62 -21.57 -2.33 1.61
N ALA A 63 -22.13 -3.20 0.76
CA ALA A 63 -23.51 -3.66 0.89
C ALA A 63 -23.72 -4.47 2.19
N ASN A 64 -22.83 -5.43 2.47
CA ASN A 64 -22.89 -6.26 3.67
C ASN A 64 -22.67 -5.46 4.96
N LEU A 65 -21.86 -4.40 4.94
CA LEU A 65 -21.64 -3.54 6.11
C LEU A 65 -22.93 -2.85 6.56
N LYS A 66 -23.83 -2.50 5.63
CA LYS A 66 -25.13 -1.89 5.98
C LYS A 66 -26.01 -2.80 6.81
N THR A 67 -25.92 -4.12 6.62
CA THR A 67 -26.76 -5.10 7.33
C THR A 67 -26.07 -5.65 8.57
N THR A 68 -24.75 -5.84 8.52
CA THR A 68 -23.98 -6.47 9.61
C THR A 68 -23.53 -5.48 10.69
N LYS A 69 -23.11 -4.27 10.30
CA LYS A 69 -22.61 -3.23 11.23
C LYS A 69 -23.05 -1.82 10.79
N PRO A 70 -24.35 -1.50 10.85
CA PRO A 70 -24.88 -0.22 10.36
C PRO A 70 -24.21 0.99 11.01
N SER A 71 -23.90 0.91 12.32
CA SER A 71 -23.27 2.00 13.07
C SER A 71 -21.84 2.33 12.63
N GLN A 72 -21.11 1.35 12.08
CA GLN A 72 -19.73 1.53 11.59
C GLN A 72 -19.66 1.76 10.08
N TRP A 73 -20.79 1.65 9.36
CA TRP A 73 -20.84 1.65 7.90
C TRP A 73 -20.13 2.85 7.27
N TRP A 74 -20.44 4.07 7.72
CA TRP A 74 -19.85 5.29 7.15
C TRP A 74 -18.35 5.44 7.45
N ASN A 75 -17.90 5.01 8.63
CA ASN A 75 -16.48 5.03 8.98
C ASN A 75 -15.68 4.05 8.12
N GLU A 76 -16.17 2.83 7.93
CA GLU A 76 -15.57 1.83 7.04
C GLU A 76 -15.52 2.28 5.58
N VAL A 77 -16.58 2.93 5.08
CA VAL A 77 -16.60 3.51 3.72
C VAL A 77 -15.53 4.59 3.56
N LYS A 78 -15.37 5.48 4.55
CA LYS A 78 -14.29 6.48 4.54
C LYS A 78 -12.90 5.83 4.54
N MET A 79 -12.69 4.77 5.33
CA MET A 79 -11.43 4.00 5.32
C MET A 79 -11.16 3.39 3.94
N ILE A 80 -12.15 2.75 3.32
CA ILE A 80 -12.01 2.12 1.99
C ILE A 80 -11.69 3.16 0.90
N ALA A 81 -12.29 4.34 0.99
CA ALA A 81 -12.08 5.44 0.04
C ALA A 81 -10.77 6.22 0.28
N GLY A 82 -10.03 5.91 1.35
CA GLY A 82 -8.84 6.67 1.74
C GLY A 82 -9.16 8.08 2.23
N MET A 83 -10.41 8.33 2.66
CA MET A 83 -10.86 9.61 3.20
C MET A 83 -10.66 9.74 4.71
N ALA A 84 -10.40 8.63 5.40
CA ALA A 84 -10.00 8.69 6.79
C ALA A 84 -8.56 9.20 6.88
N LEU A 85 -8.32 10.16 7.78
CA LEU A 85 -6.97 10.44 8.24
C LEU A 85 -6.35 9.10 8.63
N ALA A 86 -5.12 8.84 8.21
CA ALA A 86 -4.37 7.72 8.75
C ALA A 86 -4.37 7.90 10.27
N THR A 87 -5.12 7.06 10.98
CA THR A 87 -5.10 6.99 12.45
C THR A 87 -3.68 6.69 12.96
N GLY A 88 -2.74 6.41 12.04
CA GLY A 88 -1.30 6.34 12.22
C GLY A 88 -0.58 7.66 12.53
N GLY A 89 -1.26 8.81 12.62
CA GLY A 89 -0.63 10.03 13.14
C GLY A 89 -0.08 9.85 14.57
N GLU A 90 -0.69 8.96 15.36
CA GLU A 90 -0.24 8.66 16.73
C GLU A 90 0.85 7.59 16.80
N VAL A 91 1.16 6.88 15.70
CA VAL A 91 1.95 5.64 15.77
C VAL A 91 3.41 5.85 15.39
N ILE A 92 3.75 6.80 14.51
CA ILE A 92 5.17 7.04 14.14
C ILE A 92 5.96 7.50 15.37
N CYS A 93 5.44 8.46 16.14
CA CYS A 93 6.07 8.89 17.39
C CYS A 93 6.19 7.75 18.41
N SER A 94 5.20 6.84 18.46
CA SER A 94 5.25 5.67 19.36
C SER A 94 6.30 4.63 18.97
N TYR A 95 6.82 4.65 17.74
CA TYR A 95 7.95 3.80 17.34
C TYR A 95 9.30 4.47 17.58
N LEU A 96 9.30 5.78 17.79
CA LEU A 96 10.48 6.57 18.14
C LEU A 96 10.62 6.57 19.66
N HIS A 97 10.88 5.41 20.26
CA HIS A 97 11.33 5.35 21.65
C HIS A 97 12.87 5.43 21.65
N PRO A 98 13.48 6.61 21.85
CA PRO A 98 14.88 6.64 22.25
C PRO A 98 15.00 5.98 23.62
N ASP A 99 15.83 4.95 23.73
CA ASP A 99 16.02 4.19 24.97
C ASP A 99 16.26 5.14 26.16
N GLY A 100 15.32 5.16 27.11
CA GLY A 100 15.54 5.70 28.46
C GLY A 100 15.22 7.18 28.71
N ILE A 101 14.57 7.92 27.81
CA ILE A 101 14.21 9.33 28.07
C ILE A 101 12.69 9.48 28.21
N ALA A 102 12.26 10.05 29.34
CA ALA A 102 10.86 10.40 29.63
C ALA A 102 10.22 11.12 28.44
N LEU A 103 9.01 10.71 28.08
CA LEU A 103 8.25 11.08 26.88
C LEU A 103 8.55 12.53 26.43
N PRO A 104 9.48 12.73 25.47
CA PRO A 104 9.80 14.08 25.00
C PRO A 104 8.57 14.69 24.33
N SER A 105 8.39 16.01 24.45
CA SER A 105 7.35 16.71 23.70
C SER A 105 7.52 16.41 22.21
N ASN A 106 6.43 16.41 21.42
CA ASN A 106 6.51 16.26 19.95
C ASN A 106 7.54 17.23 19.33
N LEU A 107 7.72 18.41 19.94
CA LEU A 107 8.72 19.39 19.53
C LEU A 107 10.15 18.89 19.75
N ASP A 108 10.42 18.24 20.88
CA ASP A 108 11.75 17.74 21.23
C ASP A 108 12.14 16.56 20.36
N THR A 109 11.19 15.66 20.05
CA THR A 109 11.41 14.57 19.07
C THR A 109 11.73 15.13 17.69
N ALA A 110 10.98 16.15 17.23
CA ALA A 110 11.25 16.78 15.94
C ALA A 110 12.63 17.43 15.90
N ASN A 111 13.02 18.14 16.96
CA ASN A 111 14.35 18.74 17.07
C ASN A 111 15.45 17.68 17.08
N MET A 112 15.28 16.58 17.81
CA MET A 112 16.25 15.48 17.84
C MET A 112 16.44 14.84 16.46
N ILE A 113 15.36 14.58 15.73
CA ILE A 113 15.42 14.05 14.36
C ILE A 113 16.17 15.03 13.45
N ASN A 114 15.82 16.31 13.50
CA ASN A 114 16.47 17.34 12.69
C ASN A 114 17.98 17.39 12.99
N THR A 115 18.37 17.38 14.26
CA THR A 115 19.79 17.34 14.66
C THR A 115 20.50 16.10 14.13
N ALA A 116 19.92 14.91 14.30
CA ALA A 116 20.53 13.66 13.82
C ALA A 116 20.69 13.61 12.30
N LEU A 117 19.76 14.21 11.55
CA LEU A 117 19.85 14.27 10.08
C LEU A 117 20.83 15.35 9.60
N LEU A 118 21.01 16.41 10.38
CA LEU A 118 21.96 17.49 10.07
C LEU A 118 23.40 17.15 10.47
N GLU A 119 23.62 16.28 11.47
CA GLU A 119 24.96 15.93 11.94
C GLU A 119 25.88 15.43 10.81
N PRO A 120 25.44 14.48 9.95
CA PRO A 120 26.25 14.05 8.82
C PRO A 120 26.43 15.12 7.74
N MET A 121 25.56 16.13 7.69
CA MET A 121 25.63 17.20 6.68
C MET A 121 26.71 18.24 6.98
N HIS A 122 27.24 18.30 8.22
CA HIS A 122 28.28 19.26 8.59
C HIS A 122 29.59 19.09 7.80
N ASP A 123 29.89 17.86 7.35
CA ASP A 123 31.10 17.56 6.59
C ASP A 123 30.96 17.86 5.08
N TYR A 124 29.77 18.25 4.64
CA TYR A 124 29.52 18.56 3.23
C TYR A 124 29.66 20.07 2.99
N SER A 125 30.62 20.43 2.13
CA SER A 125 30.71 21.79 1.59
C SER A 125 29.75 21.95 0.40
N PRO A 126 28.98 23.06 0.32
CA PRO A 126 28.19 23.38 -0.86
C PRO A 126 29.07 23.42 -2.11
N LEU A 127 28.60 22.85 -3.21
CA LEU A 127 29.30 22.93 -4.49
C LEU A 127 29.41 24.40 -4.91
N ALA A 128 30.60 24.83 -5.34
CA ALA A 128 30.81 26.17 -5.85
C ALA A 128 29.81 26.46 -6.99
N CYS A 129 29.14 27.60 -6.91
CA CYS A 129 28.18 28.04 -7.91
C CYS A 129 28.85 28.01 -9.29
N PHE A 130 28.32 27.23 -10.23
CA PHE A 130 28.77 27.29 -11.61
C PHE A 130 28.53 28.70 -12.16
N PRO A 131 29.45 29.24 -12.99
CA PRO A 131 29.29 30.59 -13.50
C PRO A 131 27.99 30.72 -14.30
N PRO A 132 27.32 31.89 -14.23
CA PRO A 132 26.12 32.14 -15.03
C PRO A 132 26.48 32.06 -16.51
N PHE A 133 25.64 31.34 -17.27
CA PHE A 133 25.69 31.27 -18.73
C PHE A 133 25.44 32.63 -19.37
#